data_AF-A0A2A6CSV8-F1
#
_entry.id   AF-A0A2A6CSV8-F1
#
_cell.length_a   1.000
_cell.length_b   1.000
_cell.length_c   1.000
_cell.angle_alpha   90.00
_cell.angle_beta   90.00
_cell.angle_gamma   90.00
#
_symmetry.space_group_name_H-M   'P 1'
#
loop_
_entity.id
_entity.type
_entity.pdbx_description
1 polymer ?
#
loop_
_entity_poly.entity_id
_entity_poly.type
_entity_poly.pdbx_seq_one_letter_code
_entity_poly.pdbx_strand_id
1 'polypeptide(L)'
;MKILLLNLLLTVASAVQLVEHFECGSAAVWGSVKAAQALITYCNYAVKDDANLCCKEHDLCYELHEQRNHTREFCDARFCNCLQDVSDRSKNYDCKFHMSAFCVATIRFGEGSFDKAVPHIEADIEAKFVGFEDARPFGLDMQRLVDACLYTKGIAVHCHNTVHTCLQSKHERFKRLIDVVEYSYQDCRSTMHDCMQMIIESEKDTNCSAVARDIAMQANTYMELNEARHGRSIIETYPIVSARLIKQCNESNIEPCLPAFDHCAVHNPPEHPELLNAARKINIECHRQLSGCIEIAAIEETSEDCIEAQNLAVGRIRNKDIEPVPTVLQIITGYSSDWLEKHGWG
;
A
#
# COMPACT_ATOMS: atom_id res chain seq x y z
N MET A 1 -7.24 60.59 -6.37
CA MET A 1 -8.23 59.52 -6.09
C MET A 1 -8.32 58.64 -7.34
N LYS A 2 -7.47 57.62 -7.45
CA LYS A 2 -7.46 56.68 -8.59
C LYS A 2 -7.84 55.30 -8.06
N ILE A 3 -8.86 54.73 -8.67
CA ILE A 3 -9.56 53.51 -8.30
C ILE A 3 -8.61 52.32 -8.37
N LEU A 4 -8.57 51.54 -7.28
CA LEU A 4 -7.95 50.23 -7.16
C LEU A 4 -8.54 49.29 -8.23
N LEU A 5 -7.73 48.87 -9.20
CA LEU A 5 -8.01 47.68 -10.03
C LEU A 5 -7.46 46.47 -9.27
N LEU A 6 -8.31 45.91 -8.42
CA LEU A 6 -8.13 44.60 -7.81
C LEU A 6 -8.39 43.56 -8.92
N ASN A 7 -7.33 43.13 -9.62
CA ASN A 7 -7.39 41.94 -10.47
C ASN A 7 -7.58 40.72 -9.57
N LEU A 8 -8.84 40.38 -9.31
CA LEU A 8 -9.25 39.11 -8.75
C LEU A 8 -8.95 38.04 -9.81
N LEU A 9 -7.75 37.48 -9.79
CA LEU A 9 -7.42 36.21 -10.43
C LEU A 9 -8.25 35.14 -9.72
N LEU A 10 -9.49 34.95 -10.17
CA LEU A 10 -10.22 33.70 -9.98
C LEU A 10 -9.47 32.64 -10.79
N THR A 11 -8.43 32.08 -10.19
CA THR A 11 -7.97 30.74 -10.58
C THR A 11 -9.13 29.81 -10.27
N VAL A 12 -9.97 29.56 -11.26
CA VAL A 12 -10.85 28.40 -11.26
C VAL A 12 -9.89 27.21 -11.15
N ALA A 13 -9.82 26.61 -9.96
CA ALA A 13 -9.14 25.34 -9.79
C ALA A 13 -9.91 24.36 -10.66
N SER A 14 -9.42 24.14 -11.88
CA SER A 14 -9.90 23.05 -12.73
C SER A 14 -9.74 21.78 -11.91
N ALA A 15 -10.85 21.18 -11.52
CA ALA A 15 -10.83 19.89 -10.85
C ALA A 15 -10.21 18.90 -11.84
N VAL A 16 -9.00 18.41 -11.53
CA VAL A 16 -8.35 17.36 -12.31
C VAL A 16 -9.30 16.17 -12.33
N GLN A 17 -9.60 15.66 -13.53
CA GLN A 17 -10.51 14.54 -13.68
C GLN A 17 -9.74 13.24 -13.39
N LEU A 18 -9.82 12.76 -12.14
CA LEU A 18 -9.28 11.46 -11.76
C LEU A 18 -10.14 10.35 -12.39
N VAL A 19 -9.51 9.43 -13.12
CA VAL A 19 -10.19 8.36 -13.89
C VAL A 19 -10.38 7.08 -13.06
N GLU A 20 -10.24 7.14 -11.72
CA GLU A 20 -10.16 5.91 -10.94
C GLU A 20 -11.49 5.32 -10.47
N HIS A 21 -11.58 4.00 -10.61
CA HIS A 21 -12.64 3.18 -10.05
C HIS A 21 -12.06 2.05 -9.22
N PHE A 22 -12.84 1.57 -8.26
CA PHE A 22 -12.55 0.32 -7.60
C PHE A 22 -12.62 -0.81 -8.64
N GLU A 23 -11.50 -1.51 -8.82
CA GLU A 23 -11.27 -2.53 -9.83
C GLU A 23 -10.81 -3.79 -9.11
N CYS A 24 -11.78 -4.56 -8.63
CA CYS A 24 -11.51 -5.86 -8.09
C CYS A 24 -12.60 -6.84 -8.48
N GLY A 25 -12.19 -8.01 -8.98
CA GLY A 25 -13.07 -9.02 -9.54
C GLY A 25 -13.21 -8.88 -11.05
N SER A 26 -13.50 -10.00 -11.72
CA SER A 26 -13.56 -10.04 -13.18
C SER A 26 -14.96 -9.73 -13.70
N ALA A 27 -15.07 -8.79 -14.64
CA ALA A 27 -16.31 -8.55 -15.40
C ALA A 27 -16.78 -9.80 -16.18
N ALA A 28 -15.88 -10.76 -16.43
CA ALA A 28 -16.21 -12.05 -17.04
C ALA A 28 -16.94 -13.02 -16.08
N VAL A 29 -17.00 -12.69 -14.78
CA VAL A 29 -17.70 -13.44 -13.74
C VAL A 29 -18.82 -12.57 -13.16
N TRP A 30 -20.06 -12.98 -13.39
CA TRP A 30 -21.23 -12.20 -12.98
C TRP A 30 -21.25 -11.97 -11.46
N GLY A 31 -21.38 -10.71 -11.05
CA GLY A 31 -21.49 -10.31 -9.66
C GLY A 31 -20.18 -10.21 -8.87
N SER A 32 -19.04 -10.64 -9.42
CA SER A 32 -17.73 -10.64 -8.74
C SER A 32 -17.33 -9.25 -8.24
N VAL A 33 -17.43 -8.22 -9.09
CA VAL A 33 -17.08 -6.83 -8.75
C VAL A 33 -17.96 -6.28 -7.64
N LYS A 34 -19.26 -6.55 -7.70
CA LYS A 34 -20.20 -6.10 -6.66
C LYS A 34 -19.91 -6.78 -5.32
N ALA A 35 -19.51 -8.06 -5.35
CA ALA A 35 -19.15 -8.82 -4.17
C ALA A 35 -17.88 -8.30 -3.50
N ALA A 36 -16.84 -8.09 -4.30
CA ALA A 36 -15.60 -7.46 -3.89
C ALA A 36 -15.87 -6.11 -3.22
N GLN A 37 -16.70 -5.27 -3.84
CA GLN A 37 -17.05 -3.97 -3.29
C GLN A 37 -17.86 -4.09 -1.98
N ALA A 38 -18.78 -5.05 -1.88
CA ALA A 38 -19.58 -5.29 -0.68
C ALA A 38 -18.70 -5.69 0.52
N LEU A 39 -17.66 -6.50 0.30
CA LEU A 39 -16.74 -6.94 1.35
C LEU A 39 -15.99 -5.77 1.98
N ILE A 40 -15.63 -4.75 1.20
CA ILE A 40 -14.86 -3.61 1.70
C ILE A 40 -15.72 -2.38 1.99
N THR A 41 -17.04 -2.42 1.79
CA THR A 41 -17.89 -1.21 1.84
C THR A 41 -17.85 -0.51 3.20
N TYR A 42 -17.71 -1.27 4.29
CA TYR A 42 -17.63 -0.76 5.66
C TYR A 42 -16.22 -0.31 6.08
N CYS A 43 -15.21 -0.56 5.24
CA CYS A 43 -13.86 -0.14 5.53
C CYS A 43 -13.66 1.36 5.36
N ASN A 44 -12.70 1.90 6.09
CA ASN A 44 -12.25 3.27 5.86
C ASN A 44 -11.61 3.39 4.46
N TYR A 45 -11.55 4.61 3.93
CA TYR A 45 -11.10 4.84 2.55
C TYR A 45 -9.69 4.30 2.31
N ALA A 46 -8.80 4.53 3.27
CA ALA A 46 -7.45 4.01 3.36
C ALA A 46 -7.33 2.51 3.06
N VAL A 47 -8.10 1.70 3.79
CA VAL A 47 -8.12 0.24 3.61
C VAL A 47 -8.73 -0.14 2.27
N LYS A 48 -9.71 0.63 1.77
CA LYS A 48 -10.33 0.38 0.46
C LYS A 48 -9.33 0.61 -0.67
N ASP A 49 -8.59 1.72 -0.63
CA ASP A 49 -7.58 2.07 -1.64
C ASP A 49 -6.45 1.05 -1.64
N ASP A 50 -6.00 0.65 -0.45
CA ASP A 50 -4.98 -0.37 -0.27
C ASP A 50 -5.45 -1.77 -0.72
N ALA A 51 -6.69 -2.14 -0.45
CA ALA A 51 -7.27 -3.39 -0.95
C ALA A 51 -7.45 -3.36 -2.48
N ASN A 52 -7.82 -2.22 -3.06
CA ASN A 52 -7.90 -2.04 -4.51
C ASN A 52 -6.53 -2.19 -5.17
N LEU A 53 -5.48 -1.68 -4.51
CA LEU A 53 -4.11 -1.87 -4.96
C LEU A 53 -3.73 -3.37 -4.97
N CYS A 54 -4.07 -4.12 -3.91
CA CYS A 54 -3.90 -5.58 -3.89
C CYS A 54 -4.66 -6.28 -5.03
N CYS A 55 -5.87 -5.82 -5.35
CA CYS A 55 -6.66 -6.38 -6.45
C CYS A 55 -6.02 -6.13 -7.81
N LYS A 56 -5.52 -4.92 -8.07
CA LYS A 56 -4.82 -4.60 -9.32
C LYS A 56 -3.56 -5.45 -9.50
N GLU A 57 -2.83 -5.72 -8.42
CA GLU A 57 -1.69 -6.65 -8.45
C GLU A 57 -2.12 -8.10 -8.75
N HIS A 58 -3.22 -8.54 -8.14
CA HIS A 58 -3.77 -9.88 -8.35
C HIS A 58 -4.26 -10.09 -9.78
N ASP A 59 -5.04 -9.14 -10.29
CA ASP A 59 -5.53 -9.14 -11.67
C ASP A 59 -4.36 -9.11 -12.65
N LEU A 60 -3.31 -8.31 -12.40
CA LEU A 60 -2.08 -8.33 -13.20
C LEU A 60 -1.38 -9.70 -13.14
N CYS A 61 -1.30 -10.32 -11.97
CA CYS A 61 -0.72 -11.65 -11.80
C CYS A 61 -1.48 -12.70 -12.62
N TYR A 62 -2.81 -12.62 -12.61
CA TYR A 62 -3.70 -13.44 -13.43
C TYR A 62 -3.49 -13.14 -14.92
N GLU A 63 -3.46 -11.88 -15.36
CA GLU A 63 -3.29 -11.53 -16.77
C GLU A 63 -1.95 -12.00 -17.35
N LEU A 64 -0.89 -12.02 -16.53
CA LEU A 64 0.46 -12.41 -16.96
C LEU A 64 0.80 -13.87 -16.59
N HIS A 65 -0.17 -14.67 -16.14
CA HIS A 65 0.11 -15.99 -15.56
C HIS A 65 0.80 -16.93 -16.54
N GLU A 66 0.37 -16.97 -17.81
CA GLU A 66 1.00 -17.79 -18.86
C GLU A 66 2.42 -17.32 -19.17
N GLN A 67 2.62 -16.01 -19.28
CA GLN A 67 3.92 -15.42 -19.62
C GLN A 67 4.96 -15.62 -18.52
N ARG A 68 4.52 -15.60 -17.25
CA ARG A 68 5.38 -15.67 -16.07
C ARG A 68 5.39 -17.04 -15.42
N ASN A 69 4.68 -18.02 -15.99
CA ASN A 69 4.50 -19.36 -15.45
C ASN A 69 4.03 -19.32 -13.97
N HIS A 70 3.10 -18.43 -13.68
CA HIS A 70 2.46 -18.35 -12.37
C HIS A 70 1.26 -19.30 -12.30
N THR A 71 1.09 -19.96 -11.17
CA THR A 71 -0.13 -20.72 -10.88
C THR A 71 -1.17 -19.82 -10.23
N ARG A 72 -2.43 -20.25 -10.25
CA ARG A 72 -3.51 -19.58 -9.50
C ARG A 72 -3.18 -19.49 -8.02
N GLU A 73 -2.69 -20.59 -7.44
CA GLU A 73 -2.32 -20.67 -6.03
C GLU A 73 -1.23 -19.64 -5.67
N PHE A 74 -0.29 -19.40 -6.59
CA PHE A 74 0.74 -18.37 -6.41
C PHE A 74 0.13 -16.96 -6.38
N CYS A 75 -0.73 -16.63 -7.35
CA CYS A 75 -1.37 -15.31 -7.40
C CYS A 75 -2.34 -15.09 -6.23
N ASP A 76 -3.14 -16.10 -5.87
CA ASP A 76 -4.07 -16.03 -4.73
C ASP A 76 -3.32 -15.88 -3.41
N ALA A 77 -2.20 -16.59 -3.22
CA ALA A 77 -1.36 -16.43 -2.04
C ALA A 77 -0.81 -15.00 -1.94
N ARG A 78 -0.31 -14.42 -3.05
CA ARG A 78 0.15 -13.02 -3.07
C ARG A 78 -0.96 -12.04 -2.69
N PHE A 79 -2.15 -12.21 -3.27
CA PHE A 79 -3.30 -11.37 -2.95
C PHE A 79 -3.67 -11.45 -1.46
N CYS A 80 -3.76 -12.67 -0.91
CA CYS A 80 -4.07 -12.87 0.50
C CYS A 80 -3.02 -12.23 1.42
N ASN A 81 -1.73 -12.36 1.10
CA ASN A 81 -0.66 -11.73 1.85
C ASN A 81 -0.72 -10.20 1.76
N CYS A 82 -1.04 -9.64 0.59
CA CYS A 82 -1.25 -8.21 0.44
C CYS A 82 -2.41 -7.73 1.34
N LEU A 83 -3.57 -8.40 1.32
CA LEU A 83 -4.70 -8.04 2.18
C LEU A 83 -4.38 -8.17 3.68
N GLN A 84 -3.57 -9.16 4.05
CA GLN A 84 -3.08 -9.29 5.43
C GLN A 84 -2.16 -8.13 5.81
N ASP A 85 -1.30 -7.67 4.89
CA ASP A 85 -0.47 -6.46 5.08
C ASP A 85 -1.35 -5.23 5.32
N VAL A 86 -2.41 -5.05 4.52
CA VAL A 86 -3.39 -3.97 4.71
C VAL A 86 -4.05 -4.07 6.09
N SER A 87 -4.47 -5.26 6.50
CA SER A 87 -5.10 -5.49 7.81
C SER A 87 -4.14 -5.20 8.97
N ASP A 88 -2.88 -5.62 8.86
CA ASP A 88 -1.88 -5.45 9.91
C ASP A 88 -1.50 -3.98 10.08
N ARG A 89 -1.25 -3.27 8.98
CA ARG A 89 -0.79 -1.86 9.00
C ARG A 89 -1.88 -0.87 9.37
N SER A 90 -3.13 -1.15 8.99
CA SER A 90 -4.25 -0.24 9.28
C SER A 90 -4.70 -0.29 10.74
N LYS A 91 -4.35 -1.34 11.49
CA LYS A 91 -4.86 -1.64 12.84
C LYS A 91 -6.40 -1.54 12.93
N ASN A 92 -7.09 -1.69 11.80
CA ASN A 92 -8.53 -1.56 11.69
C ASN A 92 -9.15 -2.94 11.95
N TYR A 93 -9.56 -3.17 13.20
CA TYR A 93 -10.18 -4.42 13.62
C TYR A 93 -11.49 -4.71 12.88
N ASP A 94 -12.26 -3.68 12.49
CA ASP A 94 -13.53 -3.83 11.78
C ASP A 94 -13.33 -4.42 10.39
N CYS A 95 -12.21 -4.11 9.73
CA CYS A 95 -11.87 -4.62 8.40
C CYS A 95 -11.16 -5.97 8.40
N LYS A 96 -10.57 -6.41 9.52
CA LYS A 96 -9.78 -7.65 9.56
C LYS A 96 -10.57 -8.87 9.07
N PHE A 97 -11.82 -8.98 9.50
CA PHE A 97 -12.71 -10.07 9.07
C PHE A 97 -12.99 -9.98 7.57
N HIS A 98 -13.24 -8.77 7.06
CA HIS A 98 -13.53 -8.53 5.65
C HIS A 98 -12.35 -8.86 4.73
N MET A 99 -11.12 -8.47 5.10
CA MET A 99 -9.90 -8.82 4.36
C MET A 99 -9.72 -10.34 4.29
N SER A 100 -9.93 -11.02 5.42
CA SER A 100 -9.88 -12.49 5.46
C SER A 100 -10.93 -13.11 4.54
N ALA A 101 -12.18 -12.66 4.62
CA ALA A 101 -13.27 -13.12 3.75
C ALA A 101 -12.99 -12.88 2.27
N PHE A 102 -12.31 -11.80 1.93
CA PHE A 102 -11.95 -11.45 0.55
C PHE A 102 -10.90 -12.39 -0.02
N CYS A 103 -9.85 -12.68 0.74
CA CYS A 103 -8.88 -13.72 0.41
C CYS A 103 -9.57 -15.08 0.15
N VAL A 104 -10.49 -15.49 1.03
CA VAL A 104 -11.24 -16.75 0.86
C VAL A 104 -12.06 -16.75 -0.42
N ALA A 105 -12.84 -15.70 -0.65
CA ALA A 105 -13.73 -15.63 -1.81
C ALA A 105 -12.92 -15.81 -3.09
N THR A 106 -11.74 -15.21 -3.14
CA THR A 106 -10.81 -15.34 -4.27
C THR A 106 -10.29 -16.77 -4.42
N ILE A 107 -9.81 -17.40 -3.35
CA ILE A 107 -9.34 -18.80 -3.39
C ILE A 107 -10.45 -19.76 -3.86
N ARG A 108 -11.70 -19.53 -3.45
CA ARG A 108 -12.82 -20.44 -3.75
C ARG A 108 -13.45 -20.22 -5.12
N PHE A 109 -13.53 -18.97 -5.57
CA PHE A 109 -14.30 -18.59 -6.76
C PHE A 109 -13.44 -18.00 -7.88
N GLY A 110 -12.12 -17.91 -7.66
CA GLY A 110 -11.16 -17.32 -8.60
C GLY A 110 -10.82 -18.17 -9.81
N GLU A 111 -11.09 -19.48 -9.79
CA GLU A 111 -10.74 -20.40 -10.90
C GLU A 111 -11.25 -19.90 -12.26
N GLY A 112 -12.54 -19.55 -12.34
CA GLY A 112 -13.12 -19.05 -13.59
C GLY A 112 -12.58 -17.67 -14.03
N SER A 113 -12.07 -16.86 -13.10
CA SER A 113 -11.39 -15.60 -13.43
C SER A 113 -9.96 -15.84 -13.91
N PHE A 114 -9.25 -16.79 -13.30
CA PHE A 114 -7.88 -17.18 -13.66
C PHE A 114 -7.83 -17.75 -15.08
N ASP A 115 -8.68 -18.74 -15.38
CA ASP A 115 -8.71 -19.41 -16.69
C ASP A 115 -9.11 -18.47 -17.83
N LYS A 116 -9.83 -17.39 -17.52
CA LYS A 116 -10.30 -16.39 -18.48
C LYS A 116 -9.46 -15.11 -18.47
N ALA A 117 -8.42 -15.04 -17.64
CA ALA A 117 -7.53 -13.91 -17.64
C ALA A 117 -6.74 -13.94 -18.95
N VAL A 118 -7.04 -13.00 -19.84
CA VAL A 118 -6.38 -12.86 -21.13
C VAL A 118 -5.38 -11.71 -20.98
N PRO A 119 -4.11 -11.88 -21.39
CA PRO A 119 -3.18 -10.77 -21.48
C PRO A 119 -3.81 -9.65 -22.33
N HIS A 120 -4.07 -8.49 -21.75
CA HIS A 120 -4.63 -7.39 -22.50
C HIS A 120 -3.66 -6.97 -23.62
N ILE A 121 -4.20 -6.80 -24.84
CA ILE A 121 -3.43 -6.22 -25.95
C ILE A 121 -3.06 -4.79 -25.55
N GLU A 122 -1.82 -4.37 -25.81
CA GLU A 122 -1.29 -3.05 -25.41
C GLU A 122 -2.23 -1.89 -25.78
N ALA A 123 -2.87 -1.98 -26.95
CA ALA A 123 -3.84 -0.99 -27.44
C ALA A 123 -5.09 -0.84 -26.54
N ASP A 124 -5.57 -1.93 -25.92
CA ASP A 124 -6.72 -1.89 -25.02
C ASP A 124 -6.35 -1.25 -23.68
N ILE A 125 -5.12 -1.47 -23.21
CA ILE A 125 -4.60 -0.83 -21.98
C ILE A 125 -4.43 0.67 -22.21
N GLU A 126 -3.87 1.07 -23.35
CA GLU A 126 -3.70 2.50 -23.68
C GLU A 126 -5.04 3.23 -23.78
N ALA A 127 -6.05 2.61 -24.40
CA ALA A 127 -7.38 3.20 -24.52
C ALA A 127 -8.04 3.49 -23.16
N LYS A 128 -7.83 2.65 -22.14
CA LYS A 128 -8.42 2.83 -20.79
C LYS A 128 -7.97 4.11 -20.09
N PHE A 129 -6.79 4.64 -20.43
CA PHE A 129 -6.19 5.79 -19.75
C PHE A 129 -6.02 7.01 -20.68
N VAL A 130 -6.72 7.02 -21.82
CA VAL A 130 -6.82 8.21 -22.67
C VAL A 130 -7.45 9.34 -21.86
N GLY A 131 -6.71 10.45 -21.74
CA GLY A 131 -7.14 11.61 -20.93
C GLY A 131 -6.71 11.55 -19.46
N PHE A 132 -5.80 10.65 -19.09
CA PHE A 132 -5.10 10.77 -17.82
C PHE A 132 -4.42 12.15 -17.71
N GLU A 133 -4.76 12.87 -16.65
CA GLU A 133 -4.17 14.17 -16.31
C GLU A 133 -3.27 13.99 -15.09
N ASP A 134 -1.96 14.17 -15.27
CA ASP A 134 -1.00 14.11 -14.18
C ASP A 134 -1.12 15.37 -13.30
N ALA A 135 -1.72 15.20 -12.13
CA ALA A 135 -1.86 16.22 -11.10
C ALA A 135 -0.55 16.50 -10.33
N ARG A 136 0.51 15.75 -10.62
CA ARG A 136 1.84 15.85 -10.02
C ARG A 136 1.81 15.84 -8.48
N PRO A 137 1.29 14.78 -7.84
CA PRO A 137 1.35 14.65 -6.39
C PRO A 137 2.80 14.79 -5.91
N PHE A 138 3.04 15.63 -4.90
CA PHE A 138 4.38 16.02 -4.44
C PHE A 138 5.31 16.68 -5.48
N GLY A 139 4.77 17.12 -6.63
CA GLY A 139 5.57 17.60 -7.75
C GLY A 139 6.24 16.49 -8.57
N LEU A 140 5.86 15.23 -8.35
CA LEU A 140 6.39 14.06 -9.07
C LEU A 140 5.80 13.98 -10.48
N ASP A 141 6.61 13.56 -11.45
CA ASP A 141 6.18 13.30 -12.82
C ASP A 141 5.62 11.87 -12.92
N MET A 142 4.32 11.72 -12.62
CA MET A 142 3.66 10.42 -12.67
C MET A 142 3.31 10.03 -14.10
N GLN A 143 3.22 10.98 -15.03
CA GLN A 143 3.08 10.67 -16.46
C GLN A 143 4.27 9.83 -16.95
N ARG A 144 5.50 10.21 -16.57
CA ARG A 144 6.70 9.43 -16.92
C ARG A 144 6.61 7.98 -16.44
N LEU A 145 6.00 7.73 -15.28
CA LEU A 145 5.77 6.37 -14.78
C LEU A 145 4.73 5.63 -15.62
N VAL A 146 3.58 6.26 -15.84
CA VAL A 146 2.48 5.72 -16.66
C VAL A 146 2.98 5.34 -18.06
N ASP A 147 3.83 6.17 -18.67
CA ASP A 147 4.40 5.93 -19.99
C ASP A 147 5.43 4.78 -19.99
N ALA A 148 6.21 4.64 -18.92
CA ALA A 148 7.24 3.61 -18.82
C ALA A 148 6.69 2.22 -18.45
N CYS A 149 5.53 2.17 -17.79
CA CYS A 149 4.98 1.00 -17.12
C CYS A 149 3.76 0.44 -17.85
N LEU A 150 3.99 -0.23 -18.98
CA LEU A 150 2.91 -0.72 -19.85
C LEU A 150 1.95 -1.70 -19.13
N TYR A 151 2.46 -2.78 -18.52
CA TYR A 151 1.60 -3.78 -17.86
C TYR A 151 1.10 -3.31 -16.49
N THR A 152 1.91 -2.54 -15.76
CA THR A 152 1.54 -1.96 -14.46
C THR A 152 0.87 -0.57 -14.56
N LYS A 153 0.40 -0.17 -15.74
CA LYS A 153 -0.17 1.17 -15.98
C LYS A 153 -1.35 1.47 -15.06
N GLY A 154 -2.23 0.49 -14.86
CA GLY A 154 -3.37 0.60 -13.95
C GLY A 154 -2.96 0.78 -12.48
N ILE A 155 -1.84 0.18 -12.07
CA ILE A 155 -1.24 0.37 -10.74
C ILE A 155 -0.65 1.79 -10.64
N ALA A 156 0.10 2.24 -11.65
CA ALA A 156 0.68 3.59 -11.66
C ALA A 156 -0.39 4.70 -11.55
N VAL A 157 -1.49 4.57 -12.29
CA VAL A 157 -2.63 5.51 -12.23
C VAL A 157 -3.34 5.44 -10.87
N HIS A 158 -3.55 4.23 -10.30
CA HIS A 158 -4.07 4.05 -8.94
C HIS A 158 -3.23 4.81 -7.92
N CYS A 159 -1.91 4.64 -7.99
CA CYS A 159 -0.97 5.28 -7.09
C CYS A 159 -1.00 6.80 -7.18
N HIS A 160 -1.04 7.35 -8.40
CA HIS A 160 -1.21 8.79 -8.62
C HIS A 160 -2.49 9.30 -7.96
N ASN A 161 -3.63 8.68 -8.26
CA ASN A 161 -4.95 9.16 -7.84
C ASN A 161 -5.17 8.99 -6.34
N THR A 162 -4.73 7.88 -5.75
CA THR A 162 -4.76 7.62 -4.31
C THR A 162 -3.95 8.66 -3.56
N VAL A 163 -2.70 8.93 -3.99
CA VAL A 163 -1.84 9.91 -3.32
C VAL A 163 -2.37 11.33 -3.51
N HIS A 164 -2.85 11.67 -4.71
CA HIS A 164 -3.49 12.95 -4.95
C HIS A 164 -4.71 13.16 -4.04
N THR A 165 -5.56 12.14 -3.92
CA THR A 165 -6.72 12.15 -3.02
C THR A 165 -6.27 12.28 -1.57
N CYS A 166 -5.23 11.55 -1.15
CA CYS A 166 -4.65 11.66 0.18
C CYS A 166 -4.18 13.10 0.50
N LEU A 167 -3.59 13.80 -0.50
CA LEU A 167 -3.13 15.19 -0.35
C LEU A 167 -4.27 16.21 -0.35
N GLN A 168 -5.33 15.97 -1.13
CA GLN A 168 -6.49 16.85 -1.18
C GLN A 168 -7.42 16.68 0.02
N SER A 169 -7.64 15.43 0.42
CA SER A 169 -8.39 15.09 1.61
C SER A 169 -7.63 15.66 2.80
N LYS A 170 -8.35 16.26 3.74
CA LYS A 170 -7.77 17.01 4.86
C LYS A 170 -7.06 16.10 5.89
N HIS A 171 -6.47 14.98 5.49
CA HIS A 171 -5.73 14.08 6.37
C HIS A 171 -4.58 14.80 7.06
N GLU A 172 -3.84 15.65 6.35
CA GLU A 172 -2.82 16.51 6.97
C GLU A 172 -3.41 17.64 7.85
N ARG A 173 -4.72 17.94 7.76
CA ARG A 173 -5.36 19.12 8.39
C ARG A 173 -6.32 18.80 9.55
N PHE A 174 -6.80 17.56 9.70
CA PHE A 174 -7.54 17.11 10.90
C PHE A 174 -6.64 16.96 12.15
N LYS A 175 -5.34 17.25 11.97
CA LYS A 175 -4.23 17.43 12.92
C LYS A 175 -4.45 18.25 14.21
N ARG A 176 -5.68 18.54 14.67
CA ARG A 176 -5.88 19.40 15.87
C ARG A 176 -6.96 18.99 16.86
N LEU A 177 -7.66 17.87 16.67
CA LEU A 177 -8.74 17.47 17.58
C LEU A 177 -8.63 15.99 17.94
N ILE A 178 -7.85 15.71 18.99
CA ILE A 178 -7.94 14.64 20.02
C ILE A 178 -8.08 13.15 19.57
N ASP A 179 -8.51 12.83 18.35
CA ASP A 179 -8.59 11.46 17.78
C ASP A 179 -7.35 11.08 16.93
N VAL A 180 -6.25 11.84 17.06
CA VAL A 180 -5.04 11.78 16.22
C VAL A 180 -4.29 10.43 16.33
N VAL A 181 -4.57 9.62 17.35
CA VAL A 181 -3.85 8.36 17.59
C VAL A 181 -4.43 7.20 16.77
N GLU A 182 -5.73 7.20 16.45
CA GLU A 182 -6.40 6.01 15.87
C GLU A 182 -6.24 5.91 14.34
N TYR A 183 -5.87 7.00 13.66
CA TYR A 183 -5.79 7.07 12.18
C TYR A 183 -4.41 7.49 11.63
N SER A 184 -3.38 7.55 12.47
CA SER A 184 -2.01 8.00 12.11
C SER A 184 -1.21 7.01 11.26
N TYR A 185 -1.81 5.90 10.81
CA TYR A 185 -1.12 4.89 10.00
C TYR A 185 -0.96 5.31 8.52
N GLN A 186 -1.61 6.38 8.07
CA GLN A 186 -1.49 6.88 6.71
C GLN A 186 -0.69 8.17 6.62
N ASP A 187 0.40 8.07 5.89
CA ASP A 187 1.17 9.19 5.37
C ASP A 187 1.17 9.07 3.84
N CYS A 188 0.78 10.13 3.14
CA CYS A 188 0.63 10.08 1.68
C CYS A 188 1.96 9.71 0.97
N ARG A 189 3.12 10.00 1.58
CA ARG A 189 4.43 9.59 1.06
C ARG A 189 4.67 8.10 1.25
N SER A 190 4.32 7.59 2.42
CA SER A 190 4.30 6.16 2.73
C SER A 190 3.40 5.39 1.76
N THR A 191 2.21 5.91 1.43
CA THR A 191 1.33 5.34 0.40
C THR A 191 2.00 5.34 -0.97
N MET A 192 2.59 6.45 -1.40
CA MET A 192 3.33 6.52 -2.68
C MET A 192 4.46 5.49 -2.72
N HIS A 193 5.23 5.35 -1.64
CA HIS A 193 6.32 4.40 -1.55
C HIS A 193 5.85 2.95 -1.70
N ASP A 194 4.82 2.52 -0.96
CA ASP A 194 4.28 1.17 -1.05
C ASP A 194 3.80 0.84 -2.47
N CYS A 195 3.15 1.83 -3.08
CA CYS A 195 2.70 1.79 -4.47
C CYS A 195 3.87 1.56 -5.45
N MET A 196 4.96 2.31 -5.30
CA MET A 196 6.14 2.14 -6.14
C MET A 196 6.81 0.79 -5.91
N GLN A 197 6.87 0.29 -4.67
CA GLN A 197 7.41 -1.04 -4.38
C GLN A 197 6.62 -2.13 -5.11
N MET A 198 5.29 -2.04 -5.12
CA MET A 198 4.46 -2.98 -5.86
C MET A 198 4.77 -2.99 -7.37
N ILE A 199 5.00 -1.82 -7.98
CA ILE A 199 5.42 -1.72 -9.38
C ILE A 199 6.82 -2.32 -9.59
N ILE A 200 7.78 -1.99 -8.72
CA ILE A 200 9.17 -2.50 -8.78
C ILE A 200 9.19 -4.04 -8.70
N GLU A 201 8.39 -4.61 -7.81
CA GLU A 201 8.26 -6.05 -7.61
C GLU A 201 7.54 -6.73 -8.79
N SER A 202 6.56 -6.04 -9.38
CA SER A 202 5.80 -6.54 -10.53
C SER A 202 6.55 -6.44 -11.85
N GLU A 203 7.53 -5.54 -12.00
CA GLU A 203 8.22 -5.26 -13.28
C GLU A 203 9.73 -5.32 -13.16
N LYS A 204 10.24 -6.36 -12.50
CA LYS A 204 11.66 -6.49 -12.14
C LYS A 204 12.59 -6.34 -13.36
N ASP A 205 13.65 -5.56 -13.18
CA ASP A 205 14.74 -5.34 -14.15
C ASP A 205 14.32 -4.65 -15.47
N THR A 206 13.21 -3.91 -15.46
CA THR A 206 12.71 -3.12 -16.59
C THR A 206 12.98 -1.62 -16.44
N ASN A 207 12.80 -0.86 -17.54
CA ASN A 207 12.75 0.61 -17.50
C ASN A 207 11.65 1.13 -16.55
N CYS A 208 10.49 0.48 -16.52
CA CYS A 208 9.41 0.78 -15.57
C CYS A 208 9.91 0.73 -14.11
N SER A 209 10.58 -0.36 -13.71
CA SER A 209 11.11 -0.48 -12.34
C SER A 209 12.18 0.57 -12.02
N ALA A 210 12.97 1.01 -13.00
CA ALA A 210 13.97 2.06 -12.80
C ALA A 210 13.28 3.42 -12.54
N VAL A 211 12.25 3.75 -13.32
CA VAL A 211 11.44 4.96 -13.10
C VAL A 211 10.71 4.91 -11.77
N ALA A 212 10.12 3.76 -11.40
CA ALA A 212 9.44 3.58 -10.12
C ALA A 212 10.40 3.76 -8.93
N ARG A 213 11.64 3.26 -9.00
CA ARG A 213 12.67 3.50 -7.97
C ARG A 213 13.02 4.98 -7.83
N ASP A 214 13.19 5.68 -8.96
CA ASP A 214 13.47 7.12 -8.98
C ASP A 214 12.33 7.93 -8.32
N ILE A 215 11.07 7.61 -8.64
CA ILE A 215 9.90 8.24 -8.02
C ILE A 215 9.80 7.91 -6.52
N ALA A 216 10.04 6.65 -6.12
CA ALA A 216 10.05 6.25 -4.71
C ALA A 216 11.09 7.03 -3.90
N MET A 217 12.28 7.26 -4.48
CA MET A 217 13.33 8.07 -3.87
C MET A 217 12.90 9.54 -3.73
N GLN A 218 12.33 10.12 -4.79
CA GLN A 218 11.87 11.52 -4.77
C GLN A 218 10.69 11.75 -3.81
N ALA A 219 9.83 10.74 -3.60
CA ALA A 219 8.74 10.80 -2.65
C ALA A 219 9.23 10.90 -1.19
N ASN A 220 10.44 10.43 -0.88
CA ASN A 220 11.03 10.55 0.46
C ASN A 220 11.61 11.95 0.71
N THR A 221 10.75 12.92 0.97
CA THR A 221 11.17 14.32 1.17
C THR A 221 11.62 14.66 2.60
N TYR A 222 11.56 13.71 3.55
CA TYR A 222 11.90 14.00 4.95
C TYR A 222 13.40 14.17 5.14
N MET A 223 14.17 13.19 4.65
CA MET A 223 15.63 13.24 4.57
C MET A 223 16.14 12.03 3.76
N GLU A 224 17.34 12.17 3.21
CA GLU A 224 18.07 11.05 2.63
C GLU A 224 18.66 10.17 3.75
N LEU A 225 18.49 8.86 3.63
CA LEU A 225 19.08 7.89 4.55
C LEU A 225 20.42 7.40 4.02
N ASN A 226 21.39 7.25 4.91
CA ASN A 226 22.72 6.74 4.58
C ASN A 226 22.88 5.30 5.06
N GLU A 227 23.31 4.40 4.17
CA GLU A 227 23.46 2.97 4.48
C GLU A 227 24.44 2.70 5.63
N ALA A 228 25.58 3.41 5.67
CA ALA A 228 26.58 3.23 6.72
C ALA A 228 26.09 3.71 8.11
N ARG A 229 25.15 4.65 8.14
CA ARG A 229 24.60 5.23 9.38
C ARG A 229 23.34 4.53 9.87
N HIS A 230 22.43 4.22 8.95
CA HIS A 230 21.09 3.74 9.28
C HIS A 230 20.89 2.25 8.99
N GLY A 231 21.79 1.63 8.21
CA GLY A 231 21.71 0.24 7.82
C GLY A 231 20.86 0.01 6.56
N ARG A 232 21.27 -0.96 5.75
CA ARG A 232 20.65 -1.26 4.46
C ARG A 232 19.22 -1.77 4.60
N SER A 233 19.00 -2.67 5.55
CA SER A 233 17.72 -3.32 5.79
C SER A 233 16.65 -2.30 6.19
N ILE A 234 17.03 -1.26 6.95
CA ILE A 234 16.13 -0.14 7.28
C ILE A 234 15.76 0.65 6.02
N ILE A 235 16.73 0.98 5.18
CA ILE A 235 16.50 1.77 3.97
C ILE A 235 15.61 1.01 2.98
N GLU A 236 15.81 -0.29 2.84
CA GLU A 236 15.00 -1.13 1.95
C GLU A 236 13.59 -1.37 2.51
N THR A 237 13.43 -1.45 3.84
CA THR A 237 12.16 -1.87 4.47
C THR A 237 11.29 -0.69 4.91
N TYR A 238 11.88 0.33 5.53
CA TYR A 238 11.17 1.41 6.21
C TYR A 238 11.71 2.83 5.89
N PRO A 239 12.01 3.18 4.63
CA PRO A 239 12.74 4.42 4.33
C PRO A 239 11.97 5.69 4.73
N ILE A 240 10.67 5.76 4.46
CA ILE A 240 9.84 6.93 4.80
C ILE A 240 9.68 7.06 6.31
N VAL A 241 9.40 5.94 6.98
CA VAL A 241 9.16 5.89 8.44
C VAL A 241 10.42 6.30 9.20
N SER A 242 11.57 5.73 8.85
CA SER A 242 12.84 6.04 9.51
C SER A 242 13.28 7.48 9.25
N ALA A 243 13.16 7.96 8.00
CA ALA A 243 13.47 9.35 7.66
C ALA A 243 12.59 10.33 8.45
N ARG A 244 11.29 10.03 8.60
CA ARG A 244 10.36 10.85 9.36
C ARG A 244 10.69 10.86 10.85
N LEU A 245 10.95 9.70 11.46
CA LEU A 245 11.34 9.60 12.88
C LEU A 245 12.59 10.41 13.18
N ILE A 246 13.66 10.24 12.40
CA ILE A 246 14.91 11.00 12.61
C ILE A 246 14.64 12.50 12.46
N LYS A 247 13.83 12.89 11.48
CA LYS A 247 13.55 14.30 11.20
C LYS A 247 12.70 14.98 12.27
N GLN A 248 11.76 14.25 12.89
CA GLN A 248 10.71 14.82 13.74
C GLN A 248 10.89 14.55 15.23
N CYS A 249 11.70 13.57 15.61
CA CYS A 249 12.06 13.26 16.98
C CYS A 249 13.49 13.70 17.31
N ASN A 250 13.91 13.58 18.58
CA ASN A 250 15.33 13.73 18.92
C ASN A 250 16.14 12.59 18.27
N GLU A 251 16.88 12.95 17.22
CA GLU A 251 17.74 12.06 16.45
C GLU A 251 18.66 11.21 17.34
N SER A 252 19.19 11.77 18.43
CA SER A 252 20.11 11.06 19.34
C SER A 252 19.48 9.84 20.00
N ASN A 253 18.15 9.82 20.16
CA ASN A 253 17.42 8.72 20.80
C ASN A 253 16.96 7.68 19.78
N ILE A 254 16.53 8.11 18.59
CA ILE A 254 15.99 7.21 17.54
C ILE A 254 17.10 6.51 16.77
N GLU A 255 18.15 7.24 16.42
CA GLU A 255 19.17 6.75 15.49
C GLU A 255 19.82 5.43 15.92
N PRO A 256 20.12 5.17 17.21
CA PRO A 256 20.66 3.88 17.65
C PRO A 256 19.76 2.67 17.37
N CYS A 257 18.44 2.86 17.23
CA CYS A 257 17.51 1.78 16.93
C CYS A 257 17.68 1.22 15.51
N LEU A 258 18.05 2.07 14.55
CA LEU A 258 18.12 1.72 13.13
C LEU A 258 19.26 0.73 12.79
N PRO A 259 20.54 0.97 13.16
CA PRO A 259 21.61 0.00 12.91
C PRO A 259 21.44 -1.26 13.74
N ALA A 260 20.79 -1.20 14.91
CA ALA A 260 20.46 -2.39 15.69
C ALA A 260 19.48 -3.32 14.94
N PHE A 261 18.45 -2.75 14.29
CA PHE A 261 17.56 -3.52 13.42
C PHE A 261 18.30 -4.11 12.23
N ASP A 262 19.12 -3.31 11.53
CA ASP A 262 19.89 -3.80 10.39
C ASP A 262 20.81 -4.95 10.78
N HIS A 263 21.50 -4.82 11.90
CA HIS A 263 22.31 -5.90 12.46
C HIS A 263 21.47 -7.16 12.71
N CYS A 264 20.30 -7.03 13.34
CA CYS A 264 19.40 -8.16 13.56
C CYS A 264 18.95 -8.79 12.22
N ALA A 265 18.50 -7.97 11.26
CA ALA A 265 17.98 -8.43 9.98
C ALA A 265 19.03 -9.18 9.14
N VAL A 266 20.29 -8.75 9.19
CA VAL A 266 21.40 -9.40 8.46
C VAL A 266 21.81 -10.73 9.10
N HIS A 267 21.76 -10.84 10.43
CA HIS A 267 22.28 -12.01 11.15
C HIS A 267 21.24 -13.09 11.43
N ASN A 268 19.97 -12.83 11.15
CA ASN A 268 18.89 -13.80 11.29
C ASN A 268 18.44 -14.31 9.92
N PRO A 269 18.16 -15.62 9.77
CA PRO A 269 17.60 -16.15 8.54
C PRO A 269 16.27 -15.46 8.18
N PRO A 270 16.00 -15.24 6.88
CA PRO A 270 14.71 -14.71 6.47
C PRO A 270 13.60 -15.69 6.82
N GLU A 271 12.49 -15.18 7.35
CA GLU A 271 11.35 -15.99 7.80
C GLU A 271 10.55 -16.53 6.60
N HIS A 272 10.29 -15.64 5.64
CA HIS A 272 9.46 -15.90 4.47
C HIS A 272 10.16 -15.43 3.18
N PRO A 273 11.22 -16.12 2.73
CA PRO A 273 11.96 -15.74 1.52
C PRO A 273 11.10 -15.79 0.24
N GLU A 274 9.98 -16.51 0.27
CA GLU A 274 9.01 -16.62 -0.82
C GLU A 274 8.15 -15.37 -1.02
N LEU A 275 8.00 -14.55 0.02
CA LEU A 275 7.22 -13.32 -0.05
C LEU A 275 8.04 -12.21 -0.69
N LEU A 276 7.40 -11.30 -1.41
CA LEU A 276 8.12 -10.22 -2.08
C LEU A 276 8.39 -9.04 -1.17
N ASN A 277 7.42 -8.68 -0.34
CA ASN A 277 7.50 -7.60 0.64
C ASN A 277 8.76 -7.75 1.52
N ALA A 278 9.65 -6.76 1.46
CA ALA A 278 10.92 -6.75 2.20
C ALA A 278 10.72 -6.90 3.72
N ALA A 279 9.67 -6.29 4.29
CA ALA A 279 9.37 -6.40 5.72
C ALA A 279 8.98 -7.83 6.12
N ARG A 280 8.37 -8.59 5.21
CA ARG A 280 7.93 -9.97 5.47
C ARG A 280 9.07 -10.99 5.40
N LYS A 281 10.15 -10.66 4.71
CA LYS A 281 11.38 -11.48 4.69
C LYS A 281 12.14 -11.40 6.01
N ILE A 282 12.07 -10.26 6.70
CA ILE A 282 12.82 -10.05 7.95
C ILE A 282 12.13 -10.76 9.12
N ASN A 283 12.95 -11.42 9.96
CA ASN A 283 12.51 -12.13 11.15
C ASN A 283 11.68 -11.23 12.07
N ILE A 284 10.54 -11.74 12.55
CA ILE A 284 9.62 -10.98 13.42
C ILE A 284 10.30 -10.38 14.66
N GLU A 285 11.31 -11.08 15.21
CA GLU A 285 12.00 -10.65 16.42
C GLU A 285 12.74 -9.33 16.18
N CYS A 286 13.32 -9.15 15.00
CA CYS A 286 13.96 -7.90 14.62
C CYS A 286 12.95 -6.75 14.57
N HIS A 287 11.74 -6.98 14.05
CA HIS A 287 10.69 -5.97 14.04
C HIS A 287 10.20 -5.63 15.45
N ARG A 288 10.02 -6.64 16.32
CA ARG A 288 9.64 -6.42 17.73
C ARG A 288 10.70 -5.61 18.47
N GLN A 289 11.99 -5.90 18.26
CA GLN A 289 13.10 -5.14 18.83
C GLN A 289 13.12 -3.70 18.33
N LEU A 290 12.92 -3.47 17.03
CA LEU A 290 12.84 -2.13 16.46
C LEU A 290 11.67 -1.34 17.05
N SER A 291 10.47 -1.94 17.10
CA SER A 291 9.28 -1.31 17.69
C SER A 291 9.52 -0.94 19.15
N GLY A 292 10.04 -1.86 19.96
CA GLY A 292 10.33 -1.61 21.37
C GLY A 292 11.41 -0.54 21.58
N CYS A 293 12.44 -0.50 20.72
CA CYS A 293 13.46 0.54 20.77
C CYS A 293 12.88 1.92 20.48
N ILE A 294 12.06 2.05 19.43
CA ILE A 294 11.40 3.31 19.07
C ILE A 294 10.43 3.76 20.17
N GLU A 295 9.67 2.83 20.75
CA GLU A 295 8.78 3.11 21.87
C GLU A 295 9.55 3.70 23.05
N ILE A 296 10.65 3.07 23.47
CA ILE A 296 11.49 3.54 24.57
C ILE A 296 12.15 4.89 24.26
N ALA A 297 12.71 5.03 23.06
CA ALA A 297 13.43 6.23 22.63
C ALA A 297 12.54 7.49 22.60
N ALA A 298 11.23 7.32 22.43
CA ALA A 298 10.26 8.39 22.37
C ALA A 298 9.42 8.56 23.65
N ILE A 299 9.71 7.86 24.75
CA ILE A 299 8.95 7.99 26.03
C ILE A 299 8.95 9.43 26.55
N GLU A 300 10.07 10.14 26.40
CA GLU A 300 10.24 11.51 26.91
C GLU A 300 9.87 12.58 25.87
N GLU A 301 9.48 12.17 24.65
CA GLU A 301 9.13 13.06 23.57
C GLU A 301 7.71 13.62 23.76
N THR A 302 7.60 14.94 23.71
CA THR A 302 6.31 15.65 23.87
C THR A 302 5.89 16.41 22.63
N SER A 303 6.74 16.40 21.58
CA SER A 303 6.43 17.00 20.29
C SER A 303 5.32 16.23 19.59
N GLU A 304 4.24 16.92 19.20
CA GLU A 304 3.15 16.34 18.42
C GLU A 304 3.65 15.68 17.13
N ASP A 305 4.64 16.29 16.46
CA ASP A 305 5.20 15.74 15.22
C ASP A 305 5.99 14.45 15.47
N CYS A 306 6.70 14.33 16.60
CA CYS A 306 7.40 13.09 16.96
C CYS A 306 6.41 11.99 17.33
N ILE A 307 5.38 12.30 18.12
CA ILE A 307 4.33 11.35 18.50
C ILE A 307 3.62 10.80 17.25
N GLU A 308 3.33 11.66 16.27
CA GLU A 308 2.75 11.24 15.00
C GLU A 308 3.70 10.34 14.20
N ALA A 309 4.98 10.69 14.12
CA ALA A 309 6.00 9.86 13.47
C ALA A 309 6.14 8.47 14.14
N GLN A 310 6.11 8.45 15.46
CA GLN A 310 6.14 7.22 16.27
C GLN A 310 4.92 6.36 16.00
N ASN A 311 3.72 6.93 16.03
CA ASN A 311 2.50 6.16 15.80
C ASN A 311 2.45 5.59 14.38
N LEU A 312 2.91 6.36 13.37
CA LEU A 312 3.08 5.85 12.01
C LEU A 312 4.08 4.67 11.99
N ALA A 313 5.22 4.81 12.66
CA ALA A 313 6.25 3.78 12.72
C ALA A 313 5.74 2.48 13.34
N VAL A 314 5.20 2.56 14.57
CA VAL A 314 4.63 1.42 15.30
C VAL A 314 3.38 0.87 14.60
N GLY A 315 2.72 1.67 13.76
CA GLY A 315 1.65 1.26 12.87
C GLY A 315 2.12 0.33 11.75
N ARG A 316 3.30 0.59 11.18
CA ARG A 316 3.82 -0.10 9.98
C ARG A 316 4.83 -1.20 10.30
N ILE A 317 5.53 -1.09 11.42
CA ILE A 317 6.46 -2.13 11.88
C ILE A 317 5.65 -3.35 12.34
N ARG A 318 6.00 -4.52 11.80
CA ARG A 318 5.31 -5.78 12.12
C ARG A 318 5.47 -6.13 13.59
N ASN A 319 4.38 -6.47 14.27
CA ASN A 319 4.40 -6.98 15.64
C ASN A 319 3.91 -8.43 15.76
N LYS A 320 3.33 -8.98 14.69
CA LYS A 320 2.80 -10.33 14.61
C LYS A 320 3.44 -11.14 13.49
N ASP A 321 3.52 -12.43 13.74
CA ASP A 321 3.89 -13.43 12.75
C ASP A 321 2.88 -13.44 11.61
N ILE A 322 3.31 -13.89 10.44
CA ILE A 322 2.37 -14.13 9.34
C ILE A 322 1.50 -15.31 9.76
N GLU A 323 0.22 -15.05 9.96
CA GLU A 323 -0.76 -16.14 10.06
C GLU A 323 -0.62 -16.95 8.76
N PRO A 324 -0.26 -18.24 8.80
CA PRO A 324 -0.17 -19.04 7.60
C PRO A 324 -1.52 -18.94 6.91
N VAL A 325 -1.54 -18.68 5.59
CA VAL A 325 -2.78 -18.71 4.81
C VAL A 325 -3.45 -20.03 5.19
N PRO A 326 -4.56 -20.01 5.95
CA PRO A 326 -5.04 -21.24 6.53
C PRO A 326 -5.38 -22.19 5.39
N THR A 327 -5.51 -23.49 5.66
CA THR A 327 -6.57 -24.22 4.97
C THR A 327 -7.88 -23.55 5.37
N VAL A 328 -8.18 -22.46 4.67
CA VAL A 328 -9.21 -21.45 4.88
C VAL A 328 -10.60 -22.06 5.07
N LEU A 329 -10.77 -23.34 4.67
CA LEU A 329 -11.91 -24.16 5.04
C LEU A 329 -12.23 -24.16 6.54
N GLN A 330 -11.25 -24.25 7.44
CA GLN A 330 -11.53 -24.48 8.87
C GLN A 330 -12.13 -23.27 9.60
N ILE A 331 -11.73 -22.05 9.24
CA ILE A 331 -12.25 -20.81 9.86
C ILE A 331 -13.68 -20.54 9.40
N ILE A 332 -14.02 -20.97 8.18
CA ILE A 332 -15.29 -20.64 7.52
C ILE A 332 -16.36 -21.70 7.71
N THR A 333 -16.02 -22.98 7.89
CA THR A 333 -17.01 -23.99 8.28
C THR A 333 -17.71 -23.67 9.61
N GLY A 334 -17.14 -22.80 10.45
CA GLY A 334 -17.79 -22.33 11.68
C GLY A 334 -18.65 -21.07 11.54
N TYR A 335 -18.46 -20.24 10.51
CA TYR A 335 -19.04 -18.88 10.45
C TYR A 335 -19.74 -18.50 9.13
N SER A 336 -19.50 -19.21 8.02
CA SER A 336 -19.87 -18.67 6.70
C SER A 336 -21.16 -19.19 6.09
N SER A 337 -21.77 -20.29 6.56
CA SER A 337 -23.02 -20.76 5.97
C SER A 337 -24.10 -19.70 6.07
N ASP A 338 -24.24 -19.08 7.25
CA ASP A 338 -25.24 -18.03 7.51
C ASP A 338 -24.96 -16.73 6.73
N TRP A 339 -23.70 -16.30 6.60
CA TRP A 339 -23.39 -15.05 5.92
C TRP A 339 -23.50 -15.17 4.40
N LEU A 340 -23.04 -16.30 3.83
CA LEU A 340 -23.14 -16.58 2.40
C LEU A 340 -24.60 -16.78 1.97
N GLU A 341 -25.40 -17.55 2.72
CA GLU A 341 -26.84 -17.69 2.44
C GLU A 341 -27.58 -16.35 2.53
N LYS A 342 -27.30 -15.54 3.55
CA LYS A 342 -27.94 -14.24 3.76
C LYS A 342 -27.68 -13.23 2.63
N HIS A 343 -26.60 -13.40 1.87
CA HIS A 343 -26.23 -12.53 0.76
C HIS A 343 -26.35 -13.21 -0.62
N GLY A 344 -26.97 -14.39 -0.70
CA GLY A 344 -27.29 -15.07 -1.96
C GLY A 344 -26.15 -15.87 -2.61
N TRP A 345 -25.24 -16.40 -1.81
CA TRP A 345 -24.05 -17.15 -2.24
C TRP A 345 -24.10 -18.64 -1.89
N GLY A 346 -25.24 -19.15 -1.40
CA GLY A 346 -25.48 -20.54 -1.01
C GLY A 346 -26.22 -21.36 -2.05
#